data_AF-A0A8C2QAM0-F1
#
_entry.id   AF-A0A8C2QAM0-F1
#
_cell.length_a   1.000
_cell.length_b   1.000
_cell.length_c   1.000
_cell.angle_alpha   90.00
_cell.angle_beta   90.00
_cell.angle_gamma   90.00
#
_symmetry.space_group_name_H-M   'P 1'
#
loop_
_entity.id
_entity.type
_entity.pdbx_description
1 polymer ?
#
loop_
_entity_poly.entity_id
_entity_poly.type
_entity_poly.pdbx_seq_one_letter_code
_entity_poly.pdbx_strand_id
1 'polypeptide(L)'
;MCEKSKIVSQWLKKVFGQQPVPEFEVNTRTVEILYELAESSEMRCREAEMLIEDHKQKTEEYSSDGAHLQEVLLQAVGLQAGGLSKPTVDLLSALEEAAEVLKIRDTSLGSYMPAISKLTDDVLEAEKTDRRLQRELSAVRKKMTATVVLRKKLQDDLMKLTHMQQVEAATAEERLLNMDFMKNKSRDLTYRNKLAQEKLDSRQMEDSLTHQAILQLSERIAALKEETLPLKKKLEPYNDLSPSPALARVKIEEAKRELVILFINLVLFWHLLLLLFIFVGYSNFSERFSFSQGCLGCPAGAESGLHEQFISIINKKKSI
;
A
#
# COMPACT_ATOMS: atom_id res chain seq x y z
N MET A 1 -6.71 -16.28 83.53
CA MET A 1 -5.73 -15.54 82.70
C MET A 1 -4.55 -16.46 82.43
N CYS A 2 -4.27 -16.74 81.16
CA CYS A 2 -3.17 -17.62 80.72
C CYS A 2 -1.81 -17.03 81.15
N GLU A 3 -0.86 -17.86 81.57
CA GLU A 3 0.50 -17.48 82.00
C GLU A 3 1.22 -16.61 80.95
N LYS A 4 1.06 -16.94 79.66
CA LYS A 4 1.57 -16.16 78.53
C LYS A 4 1.09 -14.71 78.52
N SER A 5 -0.17 -14.46 78.90
CA SER A 5 -0.73 -13.10 78.95
C SER A 5 -0.08 -12.23 80.03
N LYS A 6 0.39 -12.83 81.13
CA LYS A 6 1.12 -12.11 82.19
C LYS A 6 2.52 -11.72 81.72
N ILE A 7 3.22 -12.67 81.08
CA ILE A 7 4.57 -12.46 80.51
C ILE A 7 4.53 -11.36 79.45
N VAL A 8 3.57 -11.41 78.52
CA VAL A 8 3.35 -10.36 77.51
C VAL A 8 3.10 -9.01 78.15
N SER A 9 2.24 -8.93 79.18
CA SER A 9 1.93 -7.67 79.85
C SER A 9 3.13 -7.07 80.59
N GLN A 10 3.98 -7.90 81.19
CA GLN A 10 5.21 -7.46 81.84
C GLN A 10 6.27 -7.02 80.83
N TRP A 11 6.44 -7.78 79.75
CA TRP A 11 7.35 -7.44 78.66
C TRP A 11 6.95 -6.13 77.98
N LEU A 12 5.67 -5.92 77.67
CA LEU A 12 5.18 -4.66 77.10
C LEU A 12 5.46 -3.48 78.04
N LYS A 13 5.23 -3.62 79.35
CA LYS A 13 5.60 -2.57 80.32
C LYS A 13 7.10 -2.27 80.33
N LYS A 14 7.94 -3.29 80.23
CA LYS A 14 9.41 -3.13 80.15
C LYS A 14 9.83 -2.40 78.86
N VAL A 15 9.25 -2.77 77.71
CA VAL A 15 9.56 -2.18 76.40
C VAL A 15 9.11 -0.72 76.31
N PHE A 16 7.90 -0.40 76.78
CA PHE A 16 7.36 0.97 76.71
C PHE A 16 7.84 1.87 77.86
N GLY A 17 8.36 1.29 78.95
CA GLY A 17 8.94 2.03 80.07
C GLY A 17 7.91 2.96 80.72
N GLN A 18 8.09 4.27 80.53
CA GLN A 18 7.16 5.30 81.04
C GLN A 18 6.01 5.64 80.07
N GLN A 19 6.07 5.17 78.83
CA GLN A 19 4.99 5.39 77.86
C GLN A 19 3.83 4.43 78.11
N PRO A 20 2.57 4.87 77.91
CA PRO A 20 1.44 3.97 77.99
C PRO A 20 1.52 2.91 76.88
N VAL A 21 1.25 1.65 77.23
CA VAL A 21 1.16 0.56 76.26
C VAL A 21 -0.03 0.82 75.33
N PRO A 22 0.16 0.84 73.99
CA PRO A 22 -0.93 1.03 73.04
C PRO A 22 -2.03 -0.02 73.23
N GLU A 23 -3.29 0.38 73.04
CA GLU A 23 -4.41 -0.54 73.05
C GLU A 23 -4.28 -1.56 71.91
N PHE A 24 -4.46 -2.84 72.24
CA PHE A 24 -4.43 -3.93 71.26
C PHE A 24 -5.51 -4.96 71.58
N GLU A 25 -5.92 -5.69 70.55
CA GLU A 25 -6.92 -6.74 70.70
C GLU A 25 -6.34 -7.97 71.41
N VAL A 26 -6.80 -8.22 72.65
CA VAL A 26 -6.38 -9.37 73.45
C VAL A 26 -7.13 -10.63 73.01
N ASN A 27 -6.73 -11.21 71.89
CA ASN A 27 -7.18 -12.52 71.43
C ASN A 27 -6.04 -13.57 71.53
N THR A 28 -6.40 -14.87 71.49
CA THR A 28 -5.42 -15.97 71.67
C THR A 28 -4.26 -15.90 70.68
N ARG A 29 -4.53 -15.52 69.42
CA ARG A 29 -3.51 -15.39 68.37
C ARG A 29 -2.57 -14.22 68.66
N THR A 30 -3.10 -13.07 69.05
CA THR A 30 -2.31 -11.88 69.38
C THR A 30 -1.42 -12.13 70.60
N VAL A 31 -1.95 -12.78 71.64
CA VAL A 31 -1.17 -13.11 72.84
C VAL A 31 -0.05 -14.11 72.52
N GLU A 32 -0.28 -15.09 71.65
CA GLU A 32 0.75 -16.05 71.23
C GLU A 32 1.88 -15.37 70.45
N ILE A 33 1.54 -14.52 69.46
CA ILE A 33 2.54 -13.77 68.68
C ILE A 33 3.35 -12.83 69.57
N LEU A 34 2.69 -12.12 70.49
CA LEU A 34 3.37 -11.23 71.43
C LEU A 34 4.23 -12.00 72.44
N TYR A 35 3.84 -13.22 72.79
CA TYR A 35 4.61 -14.08 73.68
C TYR A 35 5.89 -14.57 73.01
N GLU A 36 5.80 -15.07 71.76
CA GLU A 36 6.97 -15.44 70.95
C GLU A 36 7.92 -14.24 70.75
N LEU A 37 7.36 -13.06 70.49
CA LEU A 37 8.13 -11.82 70.36
C LEU A 37 8.81 -11.44 71.68
N ALA A 38 8.13 -11.60 72.81
CA ALA A 38 8.70 -11.36 74.13
C ALA A 38 9.86 -12.32 74.44
N GLU A 39 9.70 -13.62 74.17
CA GLU A 39 10.78 -14.60 74.33
C GLU A 39 11.97 -14.30 73.44
N SER A 40 11.72 -14.00 72.15
CA SER A 40 12.78 -13.64 71.21
C SER A 40 13.50 -12.34 71.62
N SER A 41 12.75 -11.34 72.09
CA SER A 41 13.30 -10.08 72.58
C SER A 41 14.16 -10.30 73.82
N GLU A 42 13.68 -11.02 74.82
CA GLU A 42 14.45 -11.29 76.05
C GLU A 42 15.70 -12.12 75.76
N MET A 43 15.61 -13.12 74.88
CA MET A 43 16.78 -13.90 74.44
C MET A 43 17.84 -13.00 73.80
N ARG A 44 17.45 -12.15 72.84
CA ARG A 44 18.37 -11.22 72.18
C ARG A 44 18.95 -10.18 73.15
N CYS A 45 18.15 -9.71 74.11
CA CYS A 45 18.64 -8.81 75.17
C CYS A 45 19.72 -9.49 76.02
N ARG A 46 19.52 -10.74 76.42
CA ARG A 46 20.52 -11.51 77.17
C ARG A 46 21.80 -11.75 76.36
N GLU A 47 21.68 -12.08 75.08
CA GLU A 47 22.83 -12.23 74.19
C GLU A 47 23.63 -10.92 74.06
N ALA A 48 22.93 -9.79 73.91
CA ALA A 48 23.57 -8.48 73.89
C ALA A 48 24.26 -8.14 75.22
N GLU A 49 23.62 -8.44 76.36
CA GLU A 49 24.20 -8.26 77.70
C GLU A 49 25.47 -9.10 77.89
N MET A 50 25.46 -10.37 77.46
CA MET A 50 26.64 -11.24 77.52
C MET A 50 27.79 -10.71 76.64
N LEU A 51 27.49 -10.20 75.45
CA LEU A 51 28.49 -9.58 74.57
C LEU A 51 29.06 -8.30 75.20
N ILE A 52 28.22 -7.47 75.81
CA ILE A 52 28.67 -6.26 76.52
C ILE A 52 29.63 -6.64 77.65
N GLU A 53 29.31 -7.67 78.42
CA GLU A 53 30.15 -8.08 79.55
C GLU A 53 31.48 -8.69 79.09
N ASP A 54 31.46 -9.52 78.05
CA ASP A 54 32.69 -10.04 77.39
C ASP A 54 33.57 -8.90 76.86
N HIS A 55 32.98 -7.88 76.24
CA HIS A 55 33.74 -6.71 75.78
C HIS A 55 34.34 -5.91 76.92
N LYS A 56 33.62 -5.72 78.04
CA LYS A 56 34.18 -5.05 79.23
C LYS A 56 35.36 -5.84 79.80
N GLN A 57 35.19 -7.14 79.99
CA GLN A 57 36.26 -8.01 80.49
C GLN A 57 37.49 -7.92 79.59
N LYS A 58 37.33 -8.04 78.27
CA LYS A 58 38.44 -7.87 77.31
C LYS A 58 39.09 -6.50 77.39
N THR A 59 38.30 -5.44 77.59
CA THR A 59 38.85 -4.08 77.74
C THR A 59 39.73 -3.98 78.98
N GLU A 60 39.30 -4.57 80.11
CA GLU A 60 40.08 -4.61 81.35
C GLU A 60 41.36 -5.45 81.19
N GLU A 61 41.26 -6.63 80.58
CA GLU A 61 42.39 -7.51 80.28
C GLU A 61 43.43 -6.80 79.39
N TYR A 62 43.01 -6.24 78.26
CA TYR A 62 43.92 -5.53 77.36
C TYR A 62 44.53 -4.27 77.98
N SER A 63 43.77 -3.54 78.83
CA SER A 63 44.30 -2.38 79.55
C SER A 63 45.36 -2.80 80.57
N SER A 64 45.15 -3.92 81.28
CA SER A 64 46.12 -4.45 82.24
C SER A 64 47.38 -4.96 81.55
N ASP A 65 47.22 -5.72 80.46
CA ASP A 65 48.34 -6.21 79.65
C ASP A 65 49.13 -5.05 79.05
N GLY A 66 48.46 -4.01 78.56
CA GLY A 66 49.10 -2.79 78.05
C GLY A 66 49.93 -2.08 79.12
N ALA A 67 49.40 -1.94 80.34
CA ALA A 67 50.13 -1.36 81.47
C ALA A 67 51.35 -2.22 81.86
N HIS A 68 51.18 -3.55 81.89
CA HIS A 68 52.27 -4.48 82.16
C HIS A 68 53.39 -4.39 81.13
N LEU A 69 53.06 -4.39 79.84
CA LEU A 69 54.04 -4.26 78.76
C LEU A 69 54.79 -2.91 78.82
N GLN A 70 54.09 -1.84 79.15
CA GLN A 70 54.70 -0.52 79.33
C GLN A 70 55.71 -0.53 80.49
N GLU A 71 55.40 -1.18 81.61
CA GLU A 71 56.32 -1.35 82.73
C GLU A 71 57.55 -2.18 82.34
N VAL A 72 57.35 -3.31 81.65
CA VAL A 72 58.44 -4.18 81.18
C VAL A 72 59.37 -3.44 80.23
N LEU A 73 58.85 -2.66 79.28
CA LEU A 73 59.66 -1.86 78.35
C LEU A 73 60.50 -0.80 79.07
N LEU A 74 59.92 -0.16 80.09
CA LEU A 74 60.62 0.82 80.92
C LEU A 74 61.75 0.16 81.72
N GLN A 75 61.51 -1.00 82.33
CA GLN A 75 62.51 -1.71 83.14
C GLN A 75 63.62 -2.35 82.29
N ALA A 76 63.29 -2.93 81.14
CA ALA A 76 64.25 -3.67 80.32
C ALA A 76 65.11 -2.79 79.41
N VAL A 77 64.51 -1.74 78.83
CA VAL A 77 65.15 -0.93 77.77
C VAL A 77 65.17 0.57 78.10
N GLY A 78 64.52 1.00 79.20
CA GLY A 78 64.42 2.42 79.56
C GLY A 78 63.55 3.23 78.60
N LEU A 79 62.70 2.56 77.79
CA LEU A 79 61.86 3.22 76.81
C LEU A 79 60.56 3.71 77.45
N GLN A 80 60.26 4.99 77.24
CA GLN A 80 59.02 5.62 77.67
C GLN A 80 58.40 6.36 76.48
N ALA A 81 57.07 6.40 76.38
CA ALA A 81 56.37 7.04 75.25
C ALA A 81 56.79 8.51 75.03
N GLY A 82 57.10 9.25 76.11
CA GLY A 82 57.60 10.63 76.03
C GLY A 82 59.11 10.77 75.75
N GLY A 83 59.87 9.68 75.75
CA GLY A 83 61.31 9.66 75.51
C GLY A 83 61.71 9.39 74.05
N LEU A 84 60.74 9.12 73.18
CA LEU A 84 60.97 8.85 71.76
C LEU A 84 60.99 10.14 70.93
N SER A 85 61.81 10.14 69.88
CA SER A 85 61.79 11.23 68.90
C SER A 85 60.48 11.22 68.11
N LYS A 86 59.99 12.40 67.71
CA LYS A 86 58.75 12.53 66.92
C LYS A 86 58.73 11.62 65.67
N PRO A 87 59.78 11.55 64.84
CA PRO A 87 59.80 10.63 63.69
C PRO A 87 59.62 9.16 64.05
N THR A 88 60.13 8.73 65.20
CA THR A 88 59.98 7.36 65.69
C THR A 88 58.53 7.08 66.11
N VAL A 89 57.90 8.03 66.80
CA VAL A 89 56.49 7.93 67.19
C VAL A 89 55.58 7.86 65.96
N ASP A 90 55.85 8.70 64.95
CA ASP A 90 55.08 8.71 63.69
C ASP A 90 55.18 7.36 62.96
N LEU A 91 56.37 6.75 62.89
CA LEU A 91 56.57 5.43 62.28
C LEU A 91 55.87 4.30 63.02
N LEU A 92 55.90 4.31 64.36
CA LEU A 92 55.22 3.32 65.19
C LEU A 92 53.70 3.45 65.06
N SER A 93 53.19 4.68 65.01
CA SER A 93 51.75 4.95 64.81
C SER A 93 51.31 4.46 63.43
N ALA A 94 52.08 4.74 62.38
CA ALA A 94 51.78 4.25 61.03
C ALA A 94 51.81 2.71 60.94
N LEU A 95 52.72 2.06 61.69
CA LEU A 95 52.78 0.60 61.77
C LEU A 95 51.54 0.03 62.47
N GLU A 96 51.17 0.59 63.62
CA GLU A 96 49.96 0.24 64.36
C GLU A 96 48.69 0.43 63.51
N GLU A 97 48.52 1.60 62.90
CA GLU A 97 47.38 1.90 62.01
C GLU A 97 47.32 0.88 60.86
N ALA A 98 48.47 0.54 60.25
CA ALA A 98 48.52 -0.47 59.21
C ALA A 98 48.14 -1.87 59.73
N ALA A 99 48.53 -2.22 60.96
CA ALA A 99 48.12 -3.48 61.58
C ALA A 99 46.61 -3.53 61.83
N GLU A 100 46.03 -2.43 62.31
CA GLU A 100 44.59 -2.30 62.55
C GLU A 100 43.80 -2.44 61.24
N VAL A 101 44.20 -1.72 60.19
CA VAL A 101 43.56 -1.77 58.86
C VAL A 101 43.64 -3.17 58.26
N LEU A 102 44.81 -3.82 58.37
CA LEU A 102 45.01 -5.20 57.89
C LEU A 102 44.40 -6.25 58.83
N LYS A 103 43.90 -5.84 60.01
CA LYS A 103 43.33 -6.69 61.05
C LYS A 103 44.27 -7.82 61.48
N ILE A 104 45.55 -7.51 61.62
CA ILE A 104 46.57 -8.44 62.10
C ILE A 104 46.81 -8.26 63.61
N ARG A 105 47.25 -9.33 64.27
CA ARG A 105 47.40 -9.36 65.74
C ARG A 105 48.76 -8.87 66.25
N ASP A 106 49.77 -8.92 65.39
CA ASP A 106 51.13 -8.52 65.74
C ASP A 106 51.74 -7.69 64.61
N THR A 107 52.82 -6.99 64.93
CA THR A 107 53.58 -6.20 63.97
C THR A 107 54.71 -7.01 63.31
N SER A 108 54.63 -8.34 63.37
CA SER A 108 55.67 -9.19 62.79
C SER A 108 55.58 -9.22 61.27
N LEU A 109 56.74 -9.30 60.61
CA LEU A 109 56.79 -9.44 59.15
C LEU A 109 56.01 -10.68 58.66
N GLY A 110 55.98 -11.75 59.46
CA GLY A 110 55.26 -12.99 59.16
C GLY A 110 53.74 -12.81 59.09
N SER A 111 53.17 -11.83 59.80
CA SER A 111 51.76 -11.47 59.74
C SER A 111 51.47 -10.43 58.63
N TYR A 112 52.33 -9.42 58.48
CA TYR A 112 52.15 -8.39 57.45
C TYR A 112 52.24 -8.94 56.03
N MET A 113 53.24 -9.77 55.73
CA MET A 113 53.49 -10.19 54.36
C MET A 113 52.29 -10.96 53.76
N PRO A 114 51.71 -11.97 54.43
CA PRO A 114 50.51 -12.63 53.92
C PRO A 114 49.30 -11.70 53.85
N ALA A 115 49.13 -10.78 54.79
CA ALA A 115 48.02 -9.83 54.78
C ALA A 115 48.11 -8.84 53.60
N ILE A 116 49.30 -8.32 53.32
CA ILE A 116 49.57 -7.45 52.18
C ILE A 116 49.40 -8.22 50.87
N SER A 117 49.92 -9.46 50.78
CA SER A 117 49.73 -10.31 49.59
C SER A 117 48.24 -10.58 49.34
N LYS A 118 47.49 -10.93 50.38
CA LYS A 118 46.04 -11.14 50.28
C LYS A 118 45.32 -9.88 49.79
N LEU A 119 45.63 -8.72 50.38
CA LEU A 119 45.04 -7.45 49.94
C LEU A 119 45.40 -7.13 48.48
N THR A 120 46.62 -7.44 48.07
CA THR A 120 47.07 -7.26 46.68
C THR A 120 46.28 -8.16 45.73
N ASP A 121 46.08 -9.42 46.08
CA ASP A 121 45.27 -10.38 45.30
C ASP A 121 43.80 -9.93 45.22
N ASP A 122 43.23 -9.49 46.34
CA ASP A 122 41.86 -8.98 46.42
C ASP A 122 41.68 -7.75 45.51
N VAL A 123 42.64 -6.82 45.50
CA VAL A 123 42.64 -5.65 44.60
C VAL A 123 42.71 -6.08 43.14
N LEU A 124 43.58 -7.03 42.79
CA LEU A 124 43.72 -7.52 41.41
C LEU A 124 42.45 -8.20 40.90
N GLU A 125 41.79 -9.03 41.71
CA GLU A 125 40.52 -9.66 41.33
C GLU A 125 39.38 -8.63 41.27
N ALA A 126 39.34 -7.64 42.16
CA ALA A 126 38.40 -6.53 42.07
C ALA A 126 38.56 -5.72 40.77
N GLU A 127 39.79 -5.37 40.38
CA GLU A 127 40.05 -4.68 39.12
C GLU A 127 39.64 -5.50 37.90
N LYS A 128 39.93 -6.81 37.92
CA LYS A 128 39.57 -7.73 36.83
C LYS A 128 38.06 -7.87 36.68
N THR A 129 37.34 -7.95 37.79
CA THR A 129 35.87 -8.00 37.79
C THR A 129 35.27 -6.67 37.34
N ASP A 130 35.80 -5.52 37.78
CA ASP A 130 35.40 -4.19 37.31
C ASP A 130 35.58 -4.05 35.79
N ARG A 131 36.75 -4.41 35.26
CA ARG A 131 37.01 -4.41 33.80
C ARG A 131 36.04 -5.30 33.04
N ARG A 132 35.65 -6.46 33.60
CA ARG A 132 34.65 -7.36 32.98
C ARG A 132 33.27 -6.69 32.96
N LEU A 133 32.83 -6.17 34.09
CA LEU A 133 31.52 -5.50 34.22
C LEU A 133 31.42 -4.27 33.33
N GLN A 134 32.48 -3.46 33.22
CA GLN A 134 32.51 -2.33 32.30
C GLN A 134 32.31 -2.75 30.83
N ARG A 135 32.93 -3.86 30.40
CA ARG A 135 32.73 -4.40 29.05
C ARG A 135 31.29 -4.87 28.84
N GLU A 136 30.74 -5.62 29.79
CA GLU A 136 29.34 -6.09 29.74
C GLU A 136 28.35 -4.92 29.71
N LEU A 137 28.55 -3.92 30.56
CA LEU A 137 27.75 -2.69 30.59
C LEU A 137 27.81 -1.96 29.24
N SER A 138 29.00 -1.83 28.66
CA SER A 138 29.16 -1.21 27.34
C SER A 138 28.42 -2.00 26.24
N ALA A 139 28.43 -3.34 26.31
CA ALA A 139 27.75 -4.20 25.35
C ALA A 139 26.23 -4.09 25.48
N VAL A 140 25.70 -4.12 26.72
CA VAL A 140 24.27 -3.93 27.00
C VAL A 140 23.83 -2.54 26.55
N ARG A 141 24.62 -1.50 26.80
CA ARG A 141 24.33 -0.14 26.36
C ARG A 141 24.23 -0.04 24.83
N LYS A 142 25.16 -0.66 24.09
CA LYS A 142 25.11 -0.71 22.62
C LYS A 142 23.84 -1.43 22.11
N LYS A 143 23.50 -2.57 22.70
CA LYS A 143 22.26 -3.31 22.37
C LYS A 143 21.01 -2.50 22.67
N MET A 144 20.98 -1.81 23.80
CA MET A 144 19.86 -0.95 24.19
C MET A 144 19.66 0.18 23.17
N THR A 145 20.73 0.90 22.81
CA THR A 145 20.65 1.95 21.78
C THR A 145 20.13 1.42 20.45
N ALA A 146 20.63 0.27 19.98
CA ALA A 146 20.13 -0.37 18.75
C ALA A 146 18.64 -0.74 18.85
N THR A 147 18.20 -1.27 19.99
CA THR A 147 16.81 -1.66 20.23
C THR A 147 15.89 -0.44 20.28
N VAL A 148 16.31 0.65 20.90
CA VAL A 148 15.55 1.91 20.96
C VAL A 148 15.35 2.50 19.56
N VAL A 149 16.39 2.49 18.71
CA VAL A 149 16.27 2.93 17.31
C VAL A 149 15.28 2.05 16.54
N LEU A 150 15.38 0.73 16.68
CA LEU A 150 14.45 -0.20 16.03
C LEU A 150 13.00 0.01 16.50
N ARG A 151 12.79 0.22 17.80
CA ARG A 151 11.47 0.53 18.37
C ARG A 151 10.87 1.79 17.75
N LYS A 152 11.68 2.85 17.59
CA LYS A 152 11.22 4.10 16.98
C LYS A 152 10.80 3.90 15.52
N LYS A 153 11.60 3.14 14.75
CA LYS A 153 11.24 2.78 13.38
C LYS A 153 9.93 2.00 13.30
N LEU A 154 9.76 0.98 14.15
CA LEU A 154 8.53 0.19 14.20
C LEU A 154 7.31 1.06 14.57
N GLN A 155 7.47 1.99 15.49
CA GLN A 155 6.42 2.95 15.85
C GLN A 155 6.01 3.82 14.65
N ASP A 156 6.99 4.33 13.90
CA ASP A 156 6.72 5.16 12.72
C ASP A 156 6.04 4.35 11.60
N ASP A 157 6.45 3.09 11.40
CA ASP A 157 5.83 2.18 10.43
C ASP A 157 4.39 1.82 10.84
N LEU A 158 4.12 1.57 12.13
CA LEU A 158 2.77 1.35 12.65
C LEU A 158 1.86 2.56 12.41
N MET A 159 2.36 3.78 12.62
CA MET A 159 1.60 5.00 12.34
C MET A 159 1.23 5.11 10.85
N LYS A 160 2.17 4.82 9.95
CA LYS A 160 1.90 4.81 8.50
C LYS A 160 0.87 3.76 8.12
N LEU A 161 1.02 2.53 8.62
CA LEU A 161 0.09 1.43 8.35
C LEU A 161 -1.31 1.74 8.87
N THR A 162 -1.42 2.33 10.06
CA THR A 162 -2.70 2.75 10.63
C THR A 162 -3.38 3.79 9.73
N HIS A 163 -2.63 4.76 9.22
CA HIS A 163 -3.16 5.76 8.30
C HIS A 163 -3.60 5.15 6.97
N MET A 164 -2.78 4.28 6.37
CA MET A 164 -3.13 3.55 5.15
C MET A 164 -4.40 2.73 5.33
N GLN A 165 -4.51 2.00 6.45
CA GLN A 165 -5.69 1.20 6.78
C GLN A 165 -6.95 2.06 6.89
N GLN A 166 -6.87 3.25 7.50
CA GLN A 166 -8.01 4.17 7.57
C GLN A 166 -8.46 4.64 6.18
N VAL A 167 -7.51 4.98 5.30
CA VAL A 167 -7.81 5.40 3.92
C VAL A 167 -8.42 4.25 3.11
N GLU A 168 -7.86 3.05 3.22
CA GLU A 168 -8.38 1.86 2.55
C GLU A 168 -9.78 1.49 3.05
N ALA A 169 -10.03 1.57 4.36
CA ALA A 169 -11.33 1.33 4.95
C ALA A 169 -12.39 2.31 4.43
N ALA A 170 -12.08 3.62 4.41
CA ALA A 170 -12.96 4.64 3.86
C ALA A 170 -13.24 4.42 2.37
N THR A 171 -12.20 4.05 1.60
CA THR A 171 -12.34 3.75 0.16
C THR A 171 -13.19 2.49 -0.07
N ALA A 172 -13.04 1.47 0.76
CA ALA A 172 -13.84 0.26 0.69
C ALA A 172 -15.31 0.53 1.03
N GLU A 173 -15.57 1.36 2.05
CA GLU A 173 -16.91 1.81 2.41
C GLU A 173 -17.57 2.61 1.28
N GLU A 174 -16.86 3.55 0.66
CA GLU A 174 -17.33 4.29 -0.51
C GLU A 174 -17.71 3.33 -1.66
N ARG A 175 -16.87 2.34 -1.95
CA ARG A 175 -17.14 1.33 -2.99
C ARG A 175 -18.37 0.49 -2.68
N LEU A 176 -18.60 0.13 -1.42
CA LEU A 176 -19.80 -0.59 -1.00
C LEU A 176 -21.06 0.26 -1.22
N LEU A 177 -21.03 1.53 -0.79
CA LEU A 177 -22.14 2.46 -1.02
C LEU A 177 -22.44 2.64 -2.52
N ASN A 178 -21.40 2.77 -3.35
CA ASN A 178 -21.56 2.88 -4.79
C ASN A 178 -22.13 1.60 -5.40
N MET A 179 -21.69 0.43 -4.95
CA MET A 179 -22.23 -0.86 -5.39
C MET A 179 -23.73 -0.98 -5.06
N ASP A 180 -24.13 -0.62 -3.84
CA ASP A 180 -25.53 -0.64 -3.42
C ASP A 180 -26.39 0.34 -4.23
N PHE A 181 -25.86 1.54 -4.50
CA PHE A 181 -26.51 2.50 -5.40
C PHE A 181 -26.73 1.91 -6.79
N MET A 182 -25.69 1.31 -7.39
CA MET A 182 -25.78 0.70 -8.73
C MET A 182 -26.75 -0.48 -8.76
N LYS A 183 -26.79 -1.29 -7.70
CA LYS A 183 -27.74 -2.40 -7.54
C LYS A 183 -29.18 -1.89 -7.47
N ASN A 184 -29.43 -0.84 -6.70
CA ASN A 184 -30.75 -0.20 -6.62
C ASN A 184 -31.15 0.42 -7.96
N LYS A 185 -30.21 1.07 -8.65
CA LYS A 185 -30.47 1.65 -9.97
C LYS A 185 -30.78 0.59 -11.02
N SER A 186 -30.07 -0.54 -11.01
CA SER A 186 -30.35 -1.68 -11.87
C SER A 186 -31.77 -2.20 -11.63
N ARG A 187 -32.20 -2.38 -10.38
CA ARG A 187 -33.56 -2.80 -10.04
C ARG A 187 -34.63 -1.81 -10.53
N ASP A 188 -34.43 -0.51 -10.35
CA ASP A 188 -35.32 0.55 -10.86
C ASP A 188 -35.45 0.47 -12.39
N LEU A 189 -34.34 0.32 -13.11
CA LEU A 189 -34.35 0.18 -14.57
C LEU A 189 -35.04 -1.11 -15.02
N THR A 190 -34.77 -2.24 -14.38
CA THR A 190 -35.46 -3.51 -14.67
C THR A 190 -36.96 -3.39 -14.47
N TYR A 191 -37.41 -2.73 -13.39
CA TYR A 191 -38.82 -2.48 -13.13
C TYR A 191 -39.46 -1.59 -14.22
N ARG A 192 -38.79 -0.49 -14.60
CA ARG A 192 -39.26 0.41 -15.66
C ARG A 192 -39.34 -0.28 -17.02
N ASN A 193 -38.34 -1.11 -17.36
CA ASN A 193 -38.36 -1.90 -18.58
C ASN A 193 -39.52 -2.90 -18.58
N LYS A 194 -39.75 -3.60 -17.46
CA LYS A 194 -40.89 -4.51 -17.34
C LYS A 194 -42.22 -3.77 -17.55
N LEU A 195 -42.41 -2.62 -16.91
CA LEU A 195 -43.62 -1.80 -17.08
C LEU A 195 -43.78 -1.29 -18.53
N ALA A 196 -42.69 -0.90 -19.19
CA ALA A 196 -42.71 -0.49 -20.58
C ALA A 196 -43.08 -1.66 -21.50
N GLN A 197 -42.54 -2.85 -21.24
CA GLN A 197 -42.86 -4.07 -21.96
C GLN A 197 -44.33 -4.44 -21.80
N GLU A 198 -44.86 -4.47 -20.56
CA GLU A 198 -46.27 -4.72 -20.29
C GLU A 198 -47.18 -3.72 -21.02
N LYS A 199 -46.76 -2.44 -21.13
CA LYS A 199 -47.47 -1.43 -21.93
C LYS A 199 -47.44 -1.72 -23.43
N LEU A 200 -46.30 -2.16 -23.97
CA LEU A 200 -46.20 -2.56 -25.38
C LEU A 200 -47.10 -3.77 -25.66
N ASP A 201 -47.05 -4.78 -24.78
CA ASP A 201 -47.85 -6.01 -24.89
C ASP A 201 -49.35 -5.69 -24.81
N SER A 202 -49.77 -4.81 -23.88
CA SER A 202 -51.17 -4.38 -23.74
C SER A 202 -51.73 -3.67 -24.98
N ARG A 203 -50.85 -3.05 -25.78
CA ARG A 203 -51.20 -2.37 -27.03
C ARG A 203 -51.15 -3.30 -28.24
N GLN A 204 -50.88 -4.59 -28.04
CA GLN A 204 -50.70 -5.59 -29.10
C GLN A 204 -49.71 -5.11 -30.17
N MET A 205 -48.59 -4.52 -29.73
CA MET A 205 -47.51 -4.15 -30.63
C MET A 205 -46.92 -5.42 -31.27
N GLU A 206 -47.24 -5.65 -32.53
CA GLU A 206 -46.66 -6.74 -33.31
C GLU A 206 -45.18 -6.47 -33.61
N ASP A 207 -44.34 -7.52 -33.64
CA ASP A 207 -42.91 -7.42 -33.96
C ASP A 207 -42.64 -6.78 -35.34
N SER A 208 -43.64 -6.79 -36.22
CA SER A 208 -43.66 -6.12 -37.53
C SER A 208 -43.55 -4.59 -37.45
N LEU A 209 -43.89 -3.99 -36.30
CA LEU A 209 -43.84 -2.55 -36.05
C LEU A 209 -42.56 -2.12 -35.30
N THR A 210 -41.63 -3.05 -35.08
CA THR A 210 -40.32 -2.72 -34.51
C THR A 210 -39.54 -1.82 -35.48
N HIS A 211 -38.72 -0.90 -34.96
CA HIS A 211 -37.86 -0.03 -35.78
C HIS A 211 -37.08 -0.82 -36.85
N GLN A 212 -36.52 -1.98 -36.47
CA GLN A 212 -35.81 -2.86 -37.38
C GLN A 212 -36.69 -3.43 -38.50
N ALA A 213 -37.93 -3.85 -38.19
CA ALA A 213 -38.86 -4.38 -39.19
C ALA A 213 -39.35 -3.27 -40.15
N ILE A 214 -39.59 -2.06 -39.63
CA ILE A 214 -39.93 -0.87 -40.45
C ILE A 214 -38.76 -0.51 -41.37
N LEU A 215 -37.52 -0.55 -40.88
CA LEU A 215 -36.34 -0.32 -41.71
C LEU A 215 -36.22 -1.36 -42.83
N GLN A 216 -36.33 -2.65 -42.50
CA GLN A 216 -36.30 -3.72 -43.51
C GLN A 216 -37.43 -3.59 -44.54
N LEU A 217 -38.64 -3.21 -44.11
CA LEU A 217 -39.75 -2.96 -45.03
C LEU A 217 -39.46 -1.75 -45.93
N SER A 218 -38.88 -0.68 -45.38
CA SER A 218 -38.51 0.51 -46.14
C SER A 218 -37.42 0.21 -47.18
N GLU A 219 -36.44 -0.62 -46.82
CA GLU A 219 -35.39 -1.10 -47.73
C GLU A 219 -35.98 -1.98 -48.84
N ARG A 220 -36.92 -2.89 -48.51
CA ARG A 220 -37.63 -3.70 -49.51
C ARG A 220 -38.48 -2.84 -50.45
N ILE A 221 -39.16 -1.83 -49.94
CA ILE A 221 -39.93 -0.89 -50.76
C ILE A 221 -38.99 -0.11 -51.69
N ALA A 222 -37.81 0.31 -51.21
CA ALA A 222 -36.82 1.00 -52.02
C ALA A 222 -36.28 0.08 -53.13
N ALA A 223 -35.93 -1.17 -52.82
CA ALA A 223 -35.49 -2.17 -53.78
C ALA A 223 -36.57 -2.48 -54.82
N LEU A 224 -37.81 -2.71 -54.38
CA LEU A 224 -38.95 -2.94 -55.28
C LEU A 224 -39.24 -1.71 -56.16
N LYS A 225 -39.08 -0.49 -55.64
CA LYS A 225 -39.17 0.73 -56.45
C LYS A 225 -38.08 0.77 -57.51
N GLU A 226 -36.85 0.39 -57.17
CA GLU A 226 -35.74 0.32 -58.12
C GLU A 226 -35.98 -0.73 -59.21
N GLU A 227 -36.56 -1.89 -58.86
CA GLU A 227 -36.93 -2.95 -59.83
C GLU A 227 -38.16 -2.59 -60.68
N THR A 228 -39.12 -1.85 -60.13
CA THR A 228 -40.30 -1.41 -60.88
C THR A 228 -39.99 -0.25 -61.84
N LEU A 229 -38.91 0.51 -61.65
CA LEU A 229 -38.48 1.56 -62.58
C LEU A 229 -38.22 1.03 -64.01
N PRO A 230 -37.36 0.02 -64.25
CA PRO A 230 -37.13 -0.54 -65.58
C PRO A 230 -38.35 -1.29 -66.13
N LEU A 231 -39.15 -1.94 -65.27
CA LEU A 231 -40.41 -2.58 -65.69
C LEU A 231 -41.44 -1.55 -66.16
N LYS A 232 -41.59 -0.43 -65.45
CA LYS A 232 -42.46 0.68 -65.86
C LYS A 232 -41.98 1.32 -67.15
N LYS A 233 -40.65 1.44 -67.35
CA LYS A 233 -40.05 1.90 -68.61
C LYS A 233 -40.29 0.93 -69.79
N LYS A 234 -40.37 -0.38 -69.52
CA LYS A 234 -40.78 -1.40 -70.51
C LYS A 234 -42.27 -1.39 -70.79
N LEU A 235 -43.11 -1.04 -69.81
CA LEU A 235 -44.56 -0.96 -69.94
C LEU A 235 -45.03 0.36 -70.58
N GLU A 236 -44.26 1.44 -70.48
CA GLU A 236 -44.57 2.75 -71.07
C GLU A 236 -45.03 2.70 -72.53
N PRO A 237 -44.34 2.02 -73.46
CA PRO A 237 -44.80 1.89 -74.85
C PRO A 237 -46.08 1.05 -75.02
N TYR A 238 -46.54 0.33 -74.00
CA TYR A 238 -47.78 -0.45 -74.01
C TYR A 238 -48.96 0.27 -73.32
N ASN A 239 -48.73 1.36 -72.59
CA ASN A 239 -49.80 2.12 -71.94
C ASN A 239 -50.69 2.88 -72.93
N ASP A 240 -50.22 3.11 -74.17
CA ASP A 240 -51.01 3.71 -75.25
C ASP A 240 -51.91 2.68 -76.00
N LEU A 241 -51.82 1.39 -75.64
CA LEU A 241 -52.68 0.35 -76.18
C LEU A 241 -53.96 0.22 -75.35
N SER A 242 -55.10 0.28 -76.02
CA SER A 242 -56.43 0.11 -75.42
C SER A 242 -56.52 -1.22 -74.65
N PRO A 243 -57.13 -1.27 -73.44
CA PRO A 243 -57.22 -2.47 -72.60
C PRO A 243 -57.97 -3.66 -73.21
N SER A 244 -58.57 -3.50 -74.40
CA SER A 244 -59.28 -4.57 -75.09
C SER A 244 -58.39 -5.25 -76.15
N PRO A 245 -58.18 -6.59 -76.07
CA PRO A 245 -57.29 -7.31 -76.99
C PRO A 245 -57.74 -7.28 -78.45
N ALA A 246 -59.00 -6.96 -78.72
CA ALA A 246 -59.54 -6.79 -80.07
C ALA A 246 -59.10 -5.46 -80.72
N LEU A 247 -59.08 -4.35 -79.96
CA LEU A 247 -58.76 -3.02 -80.49
C LEU A 247 -57.25 -2.79 -80.60
N ALA A 248 -56.46 -3.42 -79.73
CA ALA A 248 -55.00 -3.42 -79.82
C ALA A 248 -54.50 -4.10 -81.11
N ARG A 249 -55.16 -5.19 -81.56
CA ARG A 249 -54.82 -5.86 -82.83
C ARG A 249 -55.05 -4.96 -84.05
N VAL A 250 -56.11 -4.14 -84.04
CA VAL A 250 -56.40 -3.19 -85.13
C VAL A 250 -55.33 -2.10 -85.21
N LYS A 251 -54.93 -1.50 -84.09
CA LYS A 251 -53.86 -0.49 -84.10
C LYS A 251 -52.48 -1.05 -84.46
N ILE A 252 -52.19 -2.31 -84.11
CA ILE A 252 -50.96 -2.99 -84.54
C ILE A 252 -50.97 -3.27 -86.05
N GLU A 253 -52.13 -3.61 -86.63
CA GLU A 253 -52.29 -3.74 -88.09
C GLU A 253 -52.18 -2.38 -88.82
N GLU A 254 -52.71 -1.31 -88.23
CA GLU A 254 -52.68 0.04 -88.81
C GLU A 254 -51.25 0.61 -88.84
N ALA A 255 -50.49 0.45 -87.74
CA ALA A 255 -49.07 0.78 -87.71
C ALA A 255 -48.23 -0.10 -88.66
N LYS A 256 -48.60 -1.38 -88.86
CA LYS A 256 -47.98 -2.23 -89.89
C LYS A 256 -48.24 -1.71 -91.30
N ARG A 257 -49.43 -1.19 -91.58
CA ARG A 257 -49.76 -0.58 -92.89
C ARG A 257 -48.99 0.71 -93.12
N GLU A 258 -48.81 1.55 -92.10
CA GLU A 258 -47.96 2.75 -92.20
C GLU A 258 -46.49 2.40 -92.46
N LEU A 259 -45.99 1.32 -91.84
CA LEU A 259 -44.62 0.84 -92.07
C LEU A 259 -44.44 0.28 -93.48
N VAL A 260 -45.46 -0.40 -94.02
CA VAL A 260 -45.50 -0.84 -95.42
C VAL A 260 -45.53 0.36 -96.38
N ILE A 261 -46.24 1.45 -96.06
CA ILE A 261 -46.24 2.69 -96.87
C ILE A 261 -44.85 3.35 -96.85
N LEU A 262 -44.19 3.43 -95.70
CA LEU A 262 -42.81 3.93 -95.61
C LEU A 262 -41.82 3.03 -96.36
N PHE A 263 -42.00 1.71 -96.30
CA PHE A 263 -41.16 0.75 -97.03
C PHE A 263 -41.35 0.88 -98.56
N ILE A 264 -42.60 1.06 -99.03
CA ILE A 264 -42.90 1.31 -100.44
C ILE A 264 -42.33 2.67 -100.91
N ASN A 265 -42.41 3.72 -100.08
CA ASN A 265 -41.80 5.01 -100.37
C ASN A 265 -40.26 4.94 -100.45
N LEU A 266 -39.63 4.12 -99.60
CA LEU A 266 -38.18 3.87 -99.66
C LEU A 266 -37.78 3.12 -100.94
N VAL A 267 -38.61 2.16 -101.40
CA VAL A 267 -38.39 1.39 -102.63
C VAL A 267 -38.63 2.24 -103.90
N LEU A 268 -39.65 3.11 -103.91
CA LEU A 268 -39.91 4.05 -105.01
C LEU A 268 -38.80 5.12 -105.13
N PHE A 269 -38.26 5.59 -103.99
CA PHE A 269 -37.12 6.49 -103.98
C PHE A 269 -35.88 5.85 -104.64
N TRP A 270 -35.64 4.57 -104.41
CA TRP A 270 -34.52 3.84 -105.01
C TRP A 270 -34.71 3.56 -106.52
N HIS A 271 -35.95 3.32 -106.96
CA HIS A 271 -36.28 3.16 -108.38
C HIS A 271 -36.19 4.47 -109.18
N LEU A 272 -36.51 5.63 -108.58
CA LEU A 272 -36.31 6.94 -109.21
C LEU A 272 -34.81 7.26 -109.40
N LEU A 273 -33.98 6.83 -108.45
CA LEU A 273 -32.53 7.02 -108.48
C LEU A 273 -31.87 6.14 -109.59
N LEU A 274 -32.42 4.96 -109.84
CA LEU A 274 -31.98 4.05 -110.92
C LEU A 274 -32.35 4.58 -112.32
N LEU A 275 -33.53 5.22 -112.48
CA LEU A 275 -33.96 5.81 -113.76
C LEU A 275 -33.18 7.08 -114.13
N LEU A 276 -32.74 7.86 -113.13
CA LEU A 276 -31.82 8.99 -113.34
C LEU A 276 -30.42 8.54 -113.80
N PHE A 277 -29.97 7.36 -113.38
CA PHE A 277 -28.65 6.83 -113.75
C PHE A 277 -28.60 6.26 -115.19
N ILE A 278 -29.73 5.81 -115.74
CA ILE A 278 -29.81 5.26 -117.11
C ILE A 278 -30.02 6.36 -118.17
N PHE A 279 -30.61 7.51 -117.82
CA PHE A 279 -30.87 8.63 -118.75
C PHE A 279 -29.65 9.52 -119.05
N VAL A 280 -28.54 9.38 -118.31
CA VAL A 280 -27.31 10.19 -118.47
C VAL A 280 -26.22 9.47 -119.30
N GLY A 281 -26.49 8.28 -119.84
CA GLY A 281 -25.44 7.40 -120.39
C GLY A 281 -25.13 7.46 -121.89
N TYR A 282 -25.95 8.06 -122.77
CA TYR A 282 -25.75 7.92 -124.23
C TYR A 282 -26.26 9.12 -125.05
N SER A 283 -25.58 10.27 -124.99
CA SER A 283 -25.31 11.18 -126.14
C SER A 283 -24.54 12.44 -125.71
N ASN A 284 -23.37 12.62 -126.31
CA ASN A 284 -22.50 13.81 -126.37
C ASN A 284 -21.55 14.10 -125.19
N PHE A 285 -20.43 13.40 -125.27
CA PHE A 285 -19.08 13.81 -124.90
C PHE A 285 -18.50 14.78 -125.96
N SER A 286 -17.73 15.79 -125.51
CA SER A 286 -16.95 16.79 -126.28
C SER A 286 -17.76 17.99 -126.82
N GLU A 287 -17.43 19.26 -126.56
CA GLU A 287 -16.12 19.89 -126.43
C GLU A 287 -16.24 21.34 -125.90
N ARG A 288 -15.11 21.88 -125.39
CA ARG A 288 -14.77 23.28 -125.02
C ARG A 288 -14.95 23.73 -123.57
N PHE A 289 -14.06 24.52 -122.98
CA PHE A 289 -12.62 24.83 -123.17
C PHE A 289 -12.29 25.82 -122.03
N SER A 290 -11.15 25.63 -121.38
CA SER A 290 -10.26 26.67 -120.82
C SER A 290 -10.73 27.74 -119.83
N PHE A 291 -10.14 27.63 -118.63
CA PHE A 291 -9.08 28.50 -118.10
C PHE A 291 -9.42 29.81 -117.37
N SER A 292 -8.68 29.97 -116.26
CA SER A 292 -8.41 31.13 -115.39
C SER A 292 -9.49 31.58 -114.40
N GLN A 293 -9.22 32.08 -113.18
CA GLN A 293 -8.10 32.11 -112.22
C GLN A 293 -8.48 33.20 -111.19
N GLY A 294 -8.37 32.91 -109.88
CA GLY A 294 -8.21 33.90 -108.80
C GLY A 294 -9.44 34.78 -108.47
N CYS A 295 -9.72 35.18 -107.23
CA CYS A 295 -8.86 35.24 -106.06
C CYS A 295 -9.65 35.54 -104.76
N LEU A 296 -9.12 34.98 -103.67
CA LEU A 296 -8.90 35.57 -102.32
C LEU A 296 -10.02 35.59 -101.27
N GLY A 297 -9.70 34.93 -100.13
CA GLY A 297 -10.16 35.32 -98.80
C GLY A 297 -10.18 34.24 -97.71
N CYS A 298 -9.03 33.65 -97.32
CA CYS A 298 -8.83 33.07 -95.96
C CYS A 298 -8.43 34.21 -94.98
N PRO A 299 -8.56 34.06 -93.63
CA PRO A 299 -7.59 33.33 -92.79
C PRO A 299 -8.27 32.42 -91.74
N ALA A 300 -7.73 31.28 -91.30
CA ALA A 300 -6.51 31.01 -90.51
C ALA A 300 -6.64 31.30 -88.99
N GLY A 301 -6.17 30.34 -88.18
CA GLY A 301 -5.80 30.48 -86.76
C GLY A 301 -6.67 29.65 -85.80
N ALA A 302 -6.19 28.51 -85.28
CA ALA A 302 -5.36 28.35 -84.05
C ALA A 302 -6.29 28.04 -82.85
N GLU A 303 -6.12 27.04 -81.99
CA GLU A 303 -4.97 26.34 -81.37
C GLU A 303 -5.56 25.07 -80.68
N SER A 304 -5.11 23.82 -80.90
CA SER A 304 -4.06 23.08 -80.16
C SER A 304 -3.90 23.49 -78.70
N GLY A 305 -3.90 22.63 -77.68
CA GLY A 305 -3.50 21.23 -77.57
C GLY A 305 -3.10 20.95 -76.10
N LEU A 306 -2.39 19.83 -75.89
CA LEU A 306 -1.91 19.21 -74.62
C LEU A 306 -2.93 18.20 -74.07
N HIS A 307 -2.93 16.93 -74.49
CA HIS A 307 -1.87 15.89 -74.42
C HIS A 307 -1.38 15.61 -73.00
N GLU A 308 -1.67 14.37 -72.58
CA GLU A 308 -0.98 13.55 -71.59
C GLU A 308 -0.85 14.04 -70.15
N GLN A 309 -1.58 13.36 -69.25
CA GLN A 309 -0.91 12.68 -68.15
C GLN A 309 -1.39 11.23 -68.01
N PHE A 310 -0.46 10.35 -68.35
CA PHE A 310 -0.42 8.92 -68.13
C PHE A 310 -0.23 8.61 -66.63
N ILE A 311 -1.00 7.65 -66.11
CA ILE A 311 -0.71 6.74 -64.99
C ILE A 311 -0.33 7.35 -63.62
N SER A 312 -1.33 7.42 -62.72
CA SER A 312 -1.25 7.12 -61.28
C SER A 312 -2.71 7.23 -60.78
N ILE A 313 -3.43 6.20 -60.34
CA ILE A 313 -3.26 5.51 -59.06
C ILE A 313 -4.09 4.21 -59.16
N ILE A 314 -3.43 3.07 -59.37
CA ILE A 314 -3.86 1.81 -58.73
C ILE A 314 -3.27 1.88 -57.33
N ASN A 315 -4.12 2.06 -56.32
CA ASN A 315 -4.00 1.49 -54.97
C ASN A 315 -4.82 2.30 -53.95
N LYS A 316 -6.09 1.94 -53.75
CA LYS A 316 -6.68 1.92 -52.40
C LYS A 316 -7.95 1.07 -52.31
N LYS A 317 -7.80 -0.24 -52.53
CA LYS A 317 -8.71 -1.24 -51.94
C LYS A 317 -8.03 -2.62 -51.83
N LYS A 318 -7.01 -2.68 -50.97
CA LYS A 318 -6.63 -3.89 -50.22
C LYS A 318 -5.82 -3.45 -49.00
N SER A 319 -6.46 -3.48 -47.83
CA SER A 319 -5.83 -3.52 -46.52
C SER A 319 -6.68 -4.48 -45.67
N ILE A 320 -6.54 -5.76 -46.00
CA ILE A 320 -5.92 -6.76 -45.12
C ILE A 320 -4.69 -7.23 -45.90
#